data_AF-A0A7S1F1G0-F1
#
_entry.id   AF-A0A7S1F1G0-F1
#
_cell.length_a   1.000
_cell.length_b   1.000
_cell.length_c   1.000
_cell.angle_alpha   90.00
_cell.angle_beta   90.00
_cell.angle_gamma   90.00
#
_symmetry.space_group_name_H-M   'P 1'
#
loop_
_entity.id
_entity.type
_entity.pdbx_description
1 polymer ?
#
loop_
_entity_poly.entity_id
_entity_poly.type
_entity_poly.pdbx_seq_one_letter_code
_entity_poly.pdbx_strand_id
1 'polypeptide(L)'
;SDLMRTDLTKSSWRKKVDAFVGYVFLVTIFVAYFPVVLLISSLNKFVFLGVLDSFYETYGTTIGLVLFMALLPPVLLLIFRFFFTLKSGAWSQYELTTWYFGFLFVYVLCVTAIGTSVIESAAMLVETPYALATLLASTLPKSSHYYMQYLILQCLLHCLELTQFITLLKYCFWRIFYAQDKAVEVSRNRPERCNEIGQRTAKLSLNMCIALVFSTVAPLILIFALVDIVVTRVVYGYLVAFAEVSGPDLGGVFWVTQLRQLQLGLATYVLLEIGILAAGCESKFAWVSVLPAMFLILHVFYDLHKRYLWVVLPFDKTVSEITSDRQRYLQPQLL
;
A
#
# COMPACT_ATOMS: atom_id res chain seq x y z
N SER A 1 16.27 -17.68 -11.99
CA SER A 1 14.85 -18.12 -11.94
C SER A 1 13.87 -16.96 -12.05
N ASP A 2 14.14 -15.79 -11.46
CA ASP A 2 13.18 -14.65 -11.40
C ASP A 2 13.12 -13.75 -12.65
N LEU A 3 14.03 -13.93 -13.60
CA LEU A 3 14.18 -13.06 -14.75
C LEU A 3 13.05 -13.29 -15.77
N MET A 4 12.31 -12.24 -16.14
CA MET A 4 11.23 -12.31 -17.12
C MET A 4 11.82 -12.28 -18.54
N ARG A 5 12.18 -13.47 -19.04
CA ARG A 5 12.92 -13.64 -20.30
C ARG A 5 12.13 -13.18 -21.54
N THR A 6 10.81 -13.27 -21.52
CA THR A 6 9.91 -12.79 -22.59
C THR A 6 9.96 -11.28 -22.78
N ASP A 7 10.27 -10.53 -21.72
CA ASP A 7 10.35 -9.08 -21.75
C ASP A 7 11.71 -8.56 -22.27
N LEU A 8 12.74 -9.40 -22.25
CA LEU A 8 14.07 -9.04 -22.74
C LEU A 8 14.13 -8.89 -24.26
N THR A 9 13.31 -9.63 -25.00
CA THR A 9 13.32 -9.63 -26.48
C THR A 9 12.54 -8.46 -27.10
N LYS A 10 11.84 -7.65 -26.29
CA LYS A 10 11.06 -6.50 -26.79
C LYS A 10 11.99 -5.38 -27.30
N SER A 11 11.64 -4.78 -28.44
CA SER A 11 12.36 -3.63 -28.99
C SER A 11 12.16 -2.37 -28.14
N SER A 12 13.17 -1.51 -28.05
CA SER A 12 13.15 -0.31 -27.19
C SER A 12 11.98 0.64 -27.49
N TRP A 13 11.56 0.76 -28.74
CA TRP A 13 10.37 1.52 -29.12
C TRP A 13 9.09 0.92 -28.54
N ARG A 14 8.89 -0.39 -28.73
CA ARG A 14 7.71 -1.10 -28.22
C ARG A 14 7.61 -1.02 -26.70
N LYS A 15 8.74 -1.12 -25.99
CA LYS A 15 8.80 -0.91 -24.53
C LYS A 15 8.24 0.45 -24.10
N LYS A 16 8.57 1.52 -24.82
CA LYS A 16 8.07 2.87 -24.51
C LYS A 16 6.58 3.01 -24.79
N VAL A 17 6.10 2.47 -25.91
CA VAL A 17 4.67 2.51 -26.28
C VAL A 17 3.84 1.70 -25.28
N ASP A 18 4.24 0.46 -24.99
CA ASP A 18 3.53 -0.40 -24.04
C ASP A 18 3.51 0.25 -22.64
N ALA A 19 4.63 0.83 -22.19
CA ALA A 19 4.69 1.54 -20.91
C ALA A 19 3.77 2.78 -20.88
N PHE A 20 3.73 3.56 -21.96
CA PHE A 20 2.82 4.72 -22.06
C PHE A 20 1.36 4.27 -21.94
N VAL A 21 0.96 3.23 -22.67
CA VAL A 21 -0.38 2.64 -22.58
C VAL A 21 -0.65 2.14 -21.16
N GLY A 22 0.32 1.48 -20.53
CA GLY A 22 0.25 1.04 -19.14
C GLY A 22 -0.01 2.18 -18.16
N TYR A 23 0.69 3.31 -18.29
CA TYR A 23 0.44 4.50 -17.46
C TYR A 23 -0.96 5.09 -17.70
N VAL A 24 -1.44 5.11 -18.94
CA VAL A 24 -2.81 5.54 -19.24
C VAL A 24 -3.83 4.64 -18.52
N PHE A 25 -3.65 3.32 -18.52
CA PHE A 25 -4.51 2.41 -17.77
C PHE A 25 -4.45 2.63 -16.26
N LEU A 26 -3.26 2.84 -15.70
CA LEU A 26 -3.10 3.13 -14.27
C LEU A 26 -3.84 4.41 -13.86
N VAL A 27 -3.68 5.49 -14.63
CA VAL A 27 -4.38 6.76 -14.38
C VAL A 27 -5.88 6.61 -14.58
N THR A 28 -6.31 5.89 -15.62
CA THR A 28 -7.74 5.65 -15.89
C THR A 28 -8.39 4.90 -14.73
N ILE A 29 -7.75 3.84 -14.24
CA ILE A 29 -8.23 3.09 -13.07
C ILE A 29 -8.20 3.96 -11.83
N PHE A 30 -7.14 4.74 -11.64
CA PHE A 30 -7.06 5.67 -10.53
C PHE A 30 -8.27 6.60 -10.53
N VAL A 31 -8.61 7.25 -11.64
CA VAL A 31 -9.78 8.13 -11.74
C VAL A 31 -11.10 7.36 -11.60
N ALA A 32 -11.21 6.18 -12.20
CA ALA A 32 -12.42 5.35 -12.16
C ALA A 32 -12.74 4.81 -10.75
N TYR A 33 -11.73 4.68 -9.88
CA TYR A 33 -11.93 4.28 -8.48
C TYR A 33 -12.68 5.33 -7.66
N PHE A 34 -12.54 6.61 -8.01
CA PHE A 34 -13.14 7.72 -7.27
C PHE A 34 -14.67 7.62 -7.09
N PRO A 35 -15.48 7.51 -8.16
CA PRO A 35 -16.93 7.39 -8.01
C PRO A 35 -17.36 6.12 -7.25
N VAL A 36 -16.62 5.02 -7.37
CA VAL A 36 -16.94 3.77 -6.68
C VAL A 36 -16.70 3.90 -5.18
N VAL A 37 -15.61 4.54 -4.76
CA VAL A 37 -15.33 4.80 -3.34
C VAL A 37 -16.39 5.71 -2.72
N LEU A 38 -16.82 6.76 -3.43
CA LEU A 38 -17.92 7.63 -2.98
C LEU A 38 -19.25 6.88 -2.86
N LEU A 39 -19.52 5.97 -3.79
CA LEU A 39 -20.71 5.12 -3.75
C LEU A 39 -20.67 4.20 -2.53
N ILE A 40 -19.54 3.54 -2.25
CA ILE A 40 -19.37 2.68 -1.06
C ILE A 40 -19.62 3.47 0.24
N SER A 41 -19.14 4.72 0.31
CA SER A 41 -19.41 5.60 1.45
C SER A 41 -20.90 5.96 1.60
N SER A 42 -21.66 5.94 0.50
CA SER A 42 -23.09 6.26 0.46
C SER A 42 -24.01 5.04 0.64
N LEU A 43 -23.49 3.82 0.46
CA LEU A 43 -24.28 2.58 0.42
C LEU A 43 -24.83 2.12 1.78
N ASN A 44 -24.32 2.61 2.91
CA ASN A 44 -24.83 2.23 4.23
C ASN A 44 -26.34 2.50 4.42
N LYS A 45 -26.93 3.36 3.58
CA LYS A 45 -28.35 3.74 3.68
C LYS A 45 -29.33 2.80 2.96
N PHE A 46 -28.85 1.82 2.18
CA PHE A 46 -29.70 1.10 1.20
C PHE A 46 -29.75 -0.42 1.38
N VAL A 47 -29.04 -0.99 2.35
CA VAL A 47 -28.92 -2.44 2.52
C VAL A 47 -29.66 -2.86 3.79
N PHE A 48 -30.78 -3.57 3.62
CA PHE A 48 -31.58 -4.13 4.71
C PHE A 48 -31.30 -5.63 4.83
N LEU A 49 -30.45 -5.99 5.79
CA LEU A 49 -30.05 -7.36 6.16
C LEU A 49 -30.80 -7.87 7.40
N GLY A 50 -31.74 -7.11 7.95
CA GLY A 50 -32.55 -7.49 9.09
C GLY A 50 -31.74 -7.54 10.39
N VAL A 51 -31.45 -8.73 10.92
CA VAL A 51 -30.77 -8.89 12.23
C VAL A 51 -29.35 -8.31 12.23
N LEU A 52 -28.72 -8.20 11.05
CA LEU A 52 -27.36 -7.67 10.89
C LEU A 52 -27.31 -6.17 10.55
N ASP A 53 -28.45 -5.48 10.52
CA ASP A 53 -28.52 -4.07 10.11
C ASP A 53 -27.60 -3.18 10.95
N SER A 54 -27.65 -3.30 12.28
CA SER A 54 -26.81 -2.50 13.17
C SER A 54 -25.31 -2.75 12.99
N PHE A 55 -24.92 -3.98 12.64
CA PHE A 55 -23.52 -4.30 12.35
C PHE A 55 -23.08 -3.70 11.02
N TYR A 56 -23.92 -3.84 9.98
CA TYR A 56 -23.63 -3.30 8.66
C TYR A 56 -23.62 -1.77 8.65
N GLU A 57 -24.53 -1.11 9.36
CA GLU A 57 -24.52 0.35 9.51
C GLU A 57 -23.23 0.86 10.16
N THR A 58 -22.69 0.09 11.12
CA THR A 58 -21.49 0.49 11.88
C THR A 58 -20.19 0.20 11.13
N TYR A 59 -20.06 -0.97 10.47
CA TYR A 59 -18.80 -1.43 9.87
C TYR A 59 -18.84 -1.56 8.35
N GLY A 60 -20.01 -1.45 7.72
CA GLY A 60 -20.24 -1.74 6.31
C GLY A 60 -19.39 -0.89 5.37
N THR A 61 -19.26 0.41 5.62
CA THR A 61 -18.38 1.28 4.82
C THR A 61 -16.92 0.84 4.91
N THR A 62 -16.44 0.55 6.13
CA THR A 62 -15.06 0.16 6.38
C THR A 62 -14.74 -1.18 5.72
N ILE A 63 -15.59 -2.19 5.90
CA ILE A 63 -15.45 -3.50 5.27
C ILE A 63 -15.55 -3.38 3.74
N GLY A 64 -16.54 -2.65 3.24
CA GLY A 64 -16.75 -2.45 1.80
C GLY A 64 -15.55 -1.81 1.12
N LEU A 65 -14.99 -0.76 1.73
CA LEU A 65 -13.82 -0.09 1.19
C LEU A 65 -12.57 -0.98 1.26
N VAL A 66 -12.34 -1.67 2.38
CA VAL A 66 -11.20 -2.60 2.52
C VAL A 66 -11.29 -3.74 1.50
N LEU A 67 -12.49 -4.31 1.31
CA LEU A 67 -12.71 -5.36 0.33
C LEU A 67 -12.48 -4.85 -1.10
N PHE A 68 -12.98 -3.66 -1.43
CA PHE A 68 -12.78 -3.05 -2.74
C PHE A 68 -11.30 -2.75 -3.01
N MET A 69 -10.57 -2.26 -2.00
CA MET A 69 -9.12 -2.06 -2.10
C MET A 69 -8.36 -3.39 -2.20
N ALA A 70 -8.85 -4.47 -1.61
CA ALA A 70 -8.24 -5.80 -1.74
C ALA A 70 -8.31 -6.38 -3.16
N LEU A 71 -9.24 -5.90 -4.01
CA LEU A 71 -9.35 -6.30 -5.42
C LEU A 71 -8.34 -5.61 -6.33
N LEU A 72 -7.73 -4.51 -5.88
CA LEU A 72 -6.85 -3.68 -6.70
C LEU A 72 -5.49 -4.33 -7.01
N PRO A 73 -4.77 -4.97 -6.07
CA PRO A 73 -3.44 -5.53 -6.34
C PRO A 73 -3.39 -6.55 -7.49
N PRO A 74 -4.33 -7.51 -7.61
CA PRO A 74 -4.38 -8.40 -8.77
C PRO A 74 -4.52 -7.65 -10.10
N VAL A 75 -5.34 -6.59 -10.14
CA VAL A 75 -5.56 -5.76 -11.34
C VAL A 75 -4.28 -4.98 -11.69
N LEU A 76 -3.61 -4.38 -10.70
CA LEU A 76 -2.34 -3.67 -10.92
C LEU A 76 -1.25 -4.62 -11.43
N LEU A 77 -1.12 -5.81 -10.84
CA LEU A 77 -0.16 -6.81 -11.30
C LEU A 77 -0.46 -7.29 -12.72
N LEU A 78 -1.74 -7.38 -13.11
CA LEU A 78 -2.14 -7.70 -14.48
C LEU A 78 -1.62 -6.64 -15.44
N ILE A 79 -1.82 -5.36 -15.12
CA ILE A 79 -1.35 -4.23 -15.93
C ILE A 79 0.17 -4.23 -16.03
N PHE A 80 0.87 -4.43 -14.91
CA PHE A 80 2.33 -4.49 -14.90
C PHE A 80 2.86 -5.62 -15.77
N ARG A 81 2.24 -6.81 -15.71
CA ARG A 81 2.67 -7.97 -16.51
C ARG A 81 2.40 -7.80 -18.01
N PHE A 82 1.33 -7.09 -18.41
CA PHE A 82 1.00 -6.93 -19.82
C PHE A 82 1.69 -5.73 -20.49
N PHE A 83 1.75 -4.59 -19.81
CA PHE A 83 2.16 -3.32 -20.42
C PHE A 83 3.58 -2.89 -20.04
N PHE A 84 4.07 -3.30 -18.86
CA PHE A 84 5.39 -2.91 -18.41
C PHE A 84 6.41 -4.00 -18.71
N THR A 85 7.61 -3.58 -19.10
CA THR A 85 8.72 -4.49 -19.35
C THR A 85 9.48 -4.65 -18.05
N LEU A 86 9.24 -5.75 -17.35
CA LEU A 86 9.76 -5.95 -16.00
C LEU A 86 11.06 -6.75 -16.07
N LYS A 87 12.04 -6.35 -15.25
CA LYS A 87 13.31 -7.08 -15.16
C LYS A 87 13.10 -8.46 -14.52
N SER A 88 12.22 -8.52 -13.54
CA SER A 88 11.96 -9.72 -12.74
C SER A 88 10.55 -9.71 -12.14
N GLY A 89 10.09 -10.88 -11.69
CA GLY A 89 8.82 -11.00 -10.97
C GLY A 89 8.82 -10.16 -9.70
N ALA A 90 9.93 -10.17 -8.96
CA ALA A 90 10.10 -9.34 -7.77
C ALA A 90 9.97 -7.83 -8.06
N TRP A 91 10.45 -7.36 -9.22
CA TRP A 91 10.31 -5.95 -9.60
C TRP A 91 8.83 -5.54 -9.75
N SER A 92 7.96 -6.44 -10.20
CA SER A 92 6.52 -6.16 -10.27
C SER A 92 5.90 -5.91 -8.89
N GLN A 93 6.44 -6.56 -7.85
CA GLN A 93 6.02 -6.36 -6.46
C GLN A 93 6.48 -5.02 -5.91
N TYR A 94 7.68 -4.60 -6.29
CA TYR A 94 8.19 -3.28 -5.95
C TYR A 94 7.31 -2.16 -6.55
N GLU A 95 6.97 -2.26 -7.84
CA GLU A 95 6.04 -1.32 -8.48
C GLU A 95 4.66 -1.36 -7.82
N LEU A 96 4.18 -2.56 -7.47
CA LEU A 96 2.94 -2.75 -6.73
C LEU A 96 2.96 -2.03 -5.38
N THR A 97 4.03 -2.13 -4.59
CA THR A 97 4.15 -1.41 -3.31
C THR A 97 3.95 0.10 -3.50
N THR A 98 4.55 0.67 -4.55
CA THR A 98 4.51 2.11 -4.81
C THR A 98 3.11 2.54 -5.25
N TRP A 99 2.54 1.90 -6.27
CA TRP A 99 1.23 2.27 -6.81
C TRP A 99 0.11 1.96 -5.83
N TYR A 100 0.08 0.76 -5.26
CA TYR A 100 -0.98 0.37 -4.33
C TYR A 100 -0.97 1.24 -3.07
N PHE A 101 0.22 1.63 -2.55
CA PHE A 101 0.30 2.62 -1.49
C PHE A 101 -0.30 3.96 -1.91
N GLY A 102 -0.03 4.46 -3.12
CA GLY A 102 -0.63 5.70 -3.61
C GLY A 102 -2.16 5.66 -3.64
N PHE A 103 -2.75 4.55 -4.09
CA PHE A 103 -4.20 4.33 -4.04
C PHE A 103 -4.73 4.30 -2.61
N LEU A 104 -4.09 3.53 -1.73
CA LEU A 104 -4.46 3.47 -0.31
C LEU A 104 -4.38 4.85 0.35
N PHE A 105 -3.28 5.56 0.12
CA PHE A 105 -3.03 6.87 0.69
C PHE A 105 -4.10 7.88 0.24
N VAL A 106 -4.39 7.95 -1.06
CA VAL A 106 -5.40 8.89 -1.55
C VAL A 106 -6.80 8.46 -1.14
N TYR A 107 -7.19 7.21 -1.37
CA TYR A 107 -8.58 6.78 -1.19
C TYR A 107 -8.96 6.42 0.23
N VAL A 108 -8.06 5.77 0.97
CA VAL A 108 -8.33 5.28 2.33
C VAL A 108 -7.93 6.30 3.39
N LEU A 109 -6.97 7.20 3.13
CA LEU A 109 -6.59 8.27 4.07
C LEU A 109 -7.14 9.65 3.67
N CYS A 110 -7.02 10.09 2.41
CA CYS A 110 -7.47 11.46 2.06
C CYS A 110 -8.98 11.54 1.75
N VAL A 111 -9.50 10.72 0.85
CA VAL A 111 -10.89 10.81 0.36
C VAL A 111 -11.90 10.47 1.47
N THR A 112 -11.66 9.38 2.20
CA THR A 112 -12.45 8.98 3.38
C THR A 112 -12.44 10.02 4.50
N ALA A 113 -11.33 10.74 4.71
CA ALA A 113 -11.26 11.82 5.70
C ALA A 113 -12.14 13.02 5.32
N ILE A 114 -12.36 13.26 4.03
CA ILE A 114 -13.25 14.33 3.53
C ILE A 114 -14.71 13.84 3.48
N GLY A 115 -14.94 12.56 3.18
CA GLY A 115 -16.25 11.92 3.28
C GLY A 115 -17.19 12.27 2.12
N THR A 116 -18.39 12.76 2.41
CA THR A 116 -19.41 13.04 1.37
C THR A 116 -19.22 14.39 0.68
N SER A 117 -18.44 15.30 1.26
CA SER A 117 -18.18 16.64 0.70
C SER A 117 -16.97 16.67 -0.25
N VAL A 118 -16.50 15.53 -0.75
CA VAL A 118 -15.27 15.46 -1.56
C VAL A 118 -15.39 16.26 -2.85
N ILE A 119 -16.56 16.27 -3.50
CA ILE A 119 -16.77 17.02 -4.74
C ILE A 119 -16.71 18.54 -4.48
N GLU A 120 -17.40 19.01 -3.44
CA GLU A 120 -17.38 20.42 -3.02
C GLU A 120 -15.97 20.85 -2.58
N SER A 121 -15.29 19.97 -1.85
CA SER A 121 -13.92 20.16 -1.41
C SER A 121 -12.95 20.24 -2.57
N ALA A 122 -13.11 19.39 -3.59
CA ALA A 122 -12.30 19.41 -4.80
C ALA A 122 -12.51 20.71 -5.59
N ALA A 123 -13.75 21.22 -5.67
CA ALA A 123 -14.02 22.52 -6.28
C ALA A 123 -13.34 23.66 -5.50
N MET A 124 -13.45 23.67 -4.16
CA MET A 124 -12.78 24.65 -3.31
C MET A 124 -11.25 24.62 -3.44
N LEU A 125 -10.66 23.43 -3.64
CA LEU A 125 -9.23 23.23 -3.83
C LEU A 125 -8.70 23.84 -5.13
N VAL A 126 -9.49 23.79 -6.21
CA VAL A 126 -9.13 24.41 -7.49
C VAL A 126 -9.09 25.93 -7.35
N GLU A 127 -10.01 26.51 -6.59
CA GLU A 127 -10.09 27.95 -6.38
C GLU A 127 -9.07 28.45 -5.34
N THR A 128 -8.84 27.66 -4.28
CA THR A 128 -7.99 28.05 -3.14
C THR A 128 -7.15 26.86 -2.64
N PRO A 129 -5.93 26.64 -3.18
CA PRO A 129 -5.12 25.48 -2.83
C PRO A 129 -4.64 25.49 -1.36
N TYR A 130 -4.54 26.67 -0.74
CA TYR A 130 -4.16 26.79 0.67
C TYR A 130 -5.27 26.34 1.64
N ALA A 131 -6.51 26.23 1.17
CA ALA A 131 -7.65 25.78 1.98
C ALA A 131 -7.62 24.26 2.28
N LEU A 132 -6.73 23.50 1.63
CA LEU A 132 -6.58 22.05 1.87
C LEU A 132 -6.32 21.75 3.34
N ALA A 133 -5.38 22.48 3.94
CA ALA A 133 -4.97 22.25 5.32
C ALA A 133 -6.11 22.52 6.30
N THR A 134 -6.84 23.62 6.10
CA THR A 134 -7.99 23.99 6.94
C THR A 134 -9.17 23.04 6.76
N LEU A 135 -9.41 22.56 5.53
CA LEU A 135 -10.44 21.58 5.25
C LEU A 135 -10.13 20.26 5.96
N LEU A 136 -8.94 19.71 5.74
CA LEU A 136 -8.48 18.47 6.38
C LEU A 136 -8.54 18.59 7.91
N ALA A 137 -8.08 19.71 8.48
CA ALA A 137 -8.17 19.98 9.91
C ALA A 137 -9.61 19.91 10.46
N SER A 138 -10.59 20.36 9.68
CA SER A 138 -12.00 20.36 10.08
C SER A 138 -12.70 19.00 9.90
N THR A 139 -12.24 18.15 8.99
CA THR A 139 -12.89 16.87 8.65
C THR A 139 -12.21 15.66 9.27
N LEU A 140 -10.88 15.66 9.45
CA LEU A 140 -10.16 14.53 10.02
C LEU A 140 -10.63 14.10 11.41
N PRO A 141 -10.81 15.01 12.39
CA PRO A 141 -11.28 14.61 13.72
C PRO A 141 -12.61 13.83 13.67
N LYS A 142 -13.50 14.22 12.76
CA LYS A 142 -14.81 13.58 12.56
C LYS A 142 -14.70 12.17 11.98
N SER A 143 -13.66 11.92 11.18
CA SER A 143 -13.38 10.61 10.57
C SER A 143 -12.60 9.65 11.46
N SER A 144 -12.15 10.07 12.66
CA SER A 144 -11.32 9.26 13.57
C SER A 144 -11.92 7.88 13.88
N HIS A 145 -13.25 7.79 14.04
CA HIS A 145 -13.93 6.52 14.30
C HIS A 145 -13.75 5.51 13.16
N TYR A 146 -13.82 5.95 11.90
CA TYR A 146 -13.57 5.11 10.74
C TYR A 146 -12.16 4.51 10.78
N TYR A 147 -11.14 5.32 11.11
CA TYR A 147 -9.75 4.84 11.16
C TYR A 147 -9.48 3.88 12.31
N MET A 148 -10.13 4.07 13.47
CA MET A 148 -10.07 3.10 14.57
C MET A 148 -10.64 1.75 14.12
N GLN A 149 -11.82 1.75 13.49
CA GLN A 149 -12.41 0.52 12.93
C GLN A 149 -11.53 -0.10 11.84
N TYR A 150 -10.94 0.73 10.98
CA TYR A 150 -10.05 0.26 9.92
C TYR A 150 -8.84 -0.48 10.50
N LEU A 151 -8.17 0.07 11.52
CA LEU A 151 -7.03 -0.59 12.16
C LEU A 151 -7.43 -1.90 12.84
N ILE A 152 -8.58 -1.94 13.54
CA ILE A 152 -9.10 -3.19 14.12
C ILE A 152 -9.35 -4.23 13.02
N LEU A 153 -9.92 -3.82 11.89
CA LEU A 153 -10.15 -4.71 10.77
C LEU A 153 -8.84 -5.20 10.15
N GLN A 154 -7.80 -4.35 10.05
CA GLN A 154 -6.47 -4.79 9.61
C GLN A 154 -5.89 -5.86 10.55
N CYS A 155 -5.97 -5.67 11.87
CA CYS A 155 -5.55 -6.69 12.85
C CYS A 155 -6.24 -8.04 12.57
N LEU A 156 -7.56 -8.03 12.36
CA LEU A 156 -8.34 -9.23 12.06
C LEU A 156 -7.91 -9.89 10.74
N LEU A 157 -7.62 -9.09 9.71
CA LEU A 157 -7.12 -9.59 8.43
C LEU A 157 -5.73 -10.21 8.56
N HIS A 158 -4.83 -9.63 9.37
CA HIS A 158 -3.53 -10.25 9.67
C HIS A 158 -3.70 -11.59 10.38
N CYS A 159 -4.61 -11.69 11.35
CA CYS A 159 -4.96 -12.96 11.98
C CYS A 159 -5.54 -13.98 10.97
N LEU A 160 -6.34 -13.53 10.00
CA LEU A 160 -6.86 -14.40 8.95
C LEU A 160 -5.74 -14.89 8.01
N GLU A 161 -4.75 -14.06 7.70
CA GLU A 161 -3.59 -14.46 6.90
C GLU A 161 -2.77 -15.57 7.56
N LEU A 162 -2.73 -15.64 8.90
CA LEU A 162 -2.09 -16.73 9.65
C LEU A 162 -2.67 -18.10 9.28
N THR A 163 -3.98 -18.17 9.03
CA THR A 163 -4.68 -19.41 8.65
C THR A 163 -4.38 -19.84 7.21
N GLN A 164 -3.74 -18.98 6.41
CA GLN A 164 -3.47 -19.19 4.99
C GLN A 164 -4.74 -19.61 4.22
N PHE A 165 -5.87 -18.98 4.52
CA PHE A 165 -7.19 -19.43 4.06
C PHE A 165 -7.29 -19.66 2.55
N ILE A 166 -6.64 -18.83 1.73
CA ILE A 166 -6.63 -18.97 0.26
C ILE A 166 -5.95 -20.28 -0.15
N THR A 167 -4.86 -20.67 0.53
CA THR A 167 -4.14 -21.93 0.25
C THR A 167 -4.99 -23.12 0.64
N LEU A 168 -5.69 -23.03 1.78
CA LEU A 168 -6.64 -24.05 2.21
C LEU A 168 -7.79 -24.21 1.20
N LEU A 169 -8.34 -23.09 0.71
CA LEU A 169 -9.42 -23.09 -0.28
C LEU A 169 -8.97 -23.73 -1.60
N LYS A 170 -7.76 -23.38 -2.09
CA LYS A 170 -7.15 -24.02 -3.26
C LYS A 170 -6.96 -25.52 -3.03
N TYR A 171 -6.47 -25.93 -1.86
CA TYR A 171 -6.34 -27.34 -1.52
C TYR A 171 -7.67 -28.07 -1.57
N CYS A 172 -8.71 -27.54 -0.91
CA CYS A 172 -10.05 -28.12 -0.93
C CYS A 172 -10.61 -28.25 -2.36
N PHE A 173 -10.40 -27.23 -3.21
CA PHE A 173 -10.79 -27.26 -4.62
C PHE A 173 -10.04 -28.35 -5.40
N TRP A 174 -8.71 -28.40 -5.30
CA TRP A 174 -7.90 -29.36 -6.05
C TRP A 174 -8.07 -30.80 -5.56
N ARG A 175 -8.45 -31.01 -4.29
CA ARG A 175 -8.78 -32.34 -3.74
C ARG A 175 -9.97 -32.99 -4.47
N ILE A 176 -10.83 -32.20 -5.11
CA ILE A 176 -11.94 -32.73 -5.91
C ILE A 176 -11.42 -33.48 -7.14
N PHE A 177 -10.30 -33.03 -7.72
CA PHE A 177 -9.78 -33.53 -9.00
C PHE A 177 -8.52 -34.40 -8.86
N TYR A 178 -7.72 -34.19 -7.81
CA TYR A 178 -6.43 -34.83 -7.63
C TYR A 178 -6.34 -35.62 -6.32
N ALA A 179 -5.49 -36.65 -6.32
CA ALA A 179 -5.07 -37.34 -5.11
C ALA A 179 -4.39 -36.38 -4.12
N GLN A 180 -4.41 -36.72 -2.84
CA GLN A 180 -3.96 -35.85 -1.74
C GLN A 180 -2.58 -35.23 -1.98
N ASP A 181 -1.59 -36.02 -2.38
CA ASP A 181 -0.22 -35.54 -2.57
C ASP A 181 -0.12 -34.49 -3.69
N LYS A 182 -0.77 -34.74 -4.83
CA LYS A 182 -0.83 -33.80 -5.95
C LYS A 182 -1.64 -32.54 -5.60
N ALA A 183 -2.71 -32.67 -4.83
CA ALA A 183 -3.50 -31.53 -4.38
C ALA A 183 -2.69 -30.63 -3.41
N VAL A 184 -1.93 -31.23 -2.49
CA VAL A 184 -1.00 -30.50 -1.61
C VAL A 184 0.09 -29.81 -2.41
N GLU A 185 0.69 -30.50 -3.38
CA GLU A 185 1.71 -29.92 -4.25
C GLU A 185 1.15 -28.72 -5.02
N VAL A 186 0.07 -28.88 -5.78
CA VAL A 186 -0.49 -27.80 -6.62
C VAL A 186 -1.02 -26.62 -5.78
N SER A 187 -1.58 -26.88 -4.59
CA SER A 187 -2.05 -25.81 -3.69
C SER A 187 -0.89 -25.01 -3.07
N ARG A 188 0.24 -25.66 -2.76
CA ARG A 188 1.43 -25.03 -2.19
C ARG A 188 2.32 -24.40 -3.25
N ASN A 189 2.37 -24.97 -4.45
CA ASN A 189 3.23 -24.55 -5.56
C ASN A 189 2.67 -23.27 -6.19
N ARG A 190 2.90 -22.15 -5.49
CA ARG A 190 2.54 -20.82 -5.95
C ARG A 190 3.80 -20.09 -6.40
N PRO A 191 3.99 -19.83 -7.70
CA PRO A 191 4.88 -18.74 -8.12
C PRO A 191 4.41 -17.38 -7.56
N GLU A 192 3.16 -17.30 -7.07
CA GLU A 192 2.54 -16.12 -6.47
C GLU A 192 2.84 -15.93 -4.97
N ARG A 193 3.34 -16.93 -4.24
CA ARG A 193 3.54 -16.78 -2.78
C ARG A 193 4.68 -15.84 -2.41
N CYS A 194 5.70 -15.75 -3.27
CA CYS A 194 6.72 -14.72 -3.19
C CYS A 194 6.21 -13.33 -3.62
N ASN A 195 4.98 -13.23 -4.13
CA ASN A 195 4.40 -12.07 -4.80
C ASN A 195 3.28 -11.38 -4.00
N GLU A 196 3.26 -11.50 -2.68
CA GLU A 196 2.32 -10.74 -1.81
C GLU A 196 3.04 -9.67 -0.97
N ILE A 197 4.38 -9.66 -0.96
CA ILE A 197 5.17 -8.68 -0.20
C ILE A 197 4.84 -7.24 -0.61
N GLY A 198 4.49 -7.02 -1.89
CA GLY A 198 4.18 -5.70 -2.40
C GLY A 198 2.93 -5.09 -1.75
N GLN A 199 1.85 -5.88 -1.68
CA GLN A 199 0.60 -5.46 -1.05
C GLN A 199 0.75 -5.26 0.47
N ARG A 200 1.45 -6.18 1.15
CA ARG A 200 1.60 -6.16 2.61
C ARG A 200 2.42 -4.97 3.08
N THR A 201 3.53 -4.69 2.40
CA THR A 201 4.40 -3.54 2.72
C THR A 201 3.65 -2.22 2.57
N ALA A 202 2.86 -2.07 1.50
CA ALA A 202 2.03 -0.89 1.27
C ALA A 202 0.93 -0.70 2.34
N LYS A 203 0.24 -1.78 2.76
CA LYS A 203 -0.75 -1.72 3.85
C LYS A 203 -0.09 -1.30 5.16
N LEU A 204 1.04 -1.91 5.52
CA LEU A 204 1.78 -1.59 6.73
C LEU A 204 2.22 -0.12 6.74
N SER A 205 2.77 0.39 5.63
CA SER A 205 3.12 1.81 5.52
C SER A 205 1.92 2.72 5.71
N LEU A 206 0.76 2.35 5.16
CA LEU A 206 -0.47 3.12 5.34
C LEU A 206 -0.92 3.13 6.81
N ASN A 207 -0.96 1.98 7.48
CA ASN A 207 -1.36 1.88 8.90
C ASN A 207 -0.48 2.78 9.77
N MET A 208 0.82 2.81 9.50
CA MET A 208 1.75 3.72 10.16
C MET A 208 1.49 5.19 9.82
N CYS A 209 1.18 5.52 8.56
CA CYS A 209 0.80 6.89 8.17
C CYS A 209 -0.48 7.34 8.88
N ILE A 210 -1.49 6.47 9.00
CA ILE A 210 -2.72 6.74 9.75
C ILE A 210 -2.38 7.03 11.22
N ALA A 211 -1.56 6.18 11.85
CA ALA A 211 -1.13 6.38 13.24
C ALA A 211 -0.42 7.72 13.44
N LEU A 212 0.45 8.12 12.52
CA LEU A 212 1.15 9.41 12.57
C LEU A 212 0.19 10.59 12.41
N VAL A 213 -0.65 10.58 11.37
CA VAL A 213 -1.57 11.68 11.03
C VAL A 213 -2.60 11.91 12.13
N PHE A 214 -3.06 10.85 12.80
CA PHE A 214 -4.07 10.95 13.86
C PHE A 214 -3.51 11.04 15.28
N SER A 215 -2.19 10.99 15.45
CA SER A 215 -1.53 10.92 16.76
C SER A 215 -1.93 12.04 17.73
N THR A 216 -2.04 13.28 17.23
CA THR A 216 -2.40 14.48 18.00
C THR A 216 -3.90 14.67 18.12
N VAL A 217 -4.64 14.44 17.03
CA VAL A 217 -6.09 14.69 16.95
C VAL A 217 -6.89 13.65 17.74
N ALA A 218 -6.48 12.38 17.68
CA ALA A 218 -7.19 11.26 18.29
C ALA A 218 -6.18 10.24 18.85
N PRO A 219 -5.57 10.52 20.01
CA PRO A 219 -4.46 9.72 20.55
C PRO A 219 -4.84 8.25 20.82
N LEU A 220 -6.13 7.95 20.98
CA LEU A 220 -6.61 6.58 21.14
C LEU A 220 -6.27 5.69 19.92
N ILE A 221 -6.14 6.27 18.72
CA ILE A 221 -5.72 5.54 17.51
C ILE A 221 -4.34 4.91 17.69
N LEU A 222 -3.45 5.51 18.48
CA LEU A 222 -2.12 4.96 18.74
C LEU A 222 -2.16 3.61 19.46
N ILE A 223 -3.17 3.38 20.32
CA ILE A 223 -3.35 2.09 21.00
C ILE A 223 -3.72 1.03 19.98
N PHE A 224 -4.68 1.32 19.09
CA PHE A 224 -5.09 0.39 18.04
C PHE A 224 -3.96 0.13 17.03
N ALA A 225 -3.21 1.16 16.66
CA ALA A 225 -2.04 1.02 15.79
C ALA A 225 -0.94 0.18 16.43
N LEU A 226 -0.67 0.35 17.74
CA LEU A 226 0.30 -0.46 18.46
C LEU A 226 -0.11 -1.94 18.44
N VAL A 227 -1.39 -2.23 18.71
CA VAL A 227 -1.93 -3.59 18.65
C VAL A 227 -1.75 -4.18 17.24
N ASP A 228 -2.08 -3.42 16.20
CA ASP A 228 -1.90 -3.84 14.80
C ASP A 228 -0.45 -4.20 14.48
N ILE A 229 0.51 -3.37 14.91
CA ILE A 229 1.94 -3.59 14.68
C ILE A 229 2.43 -4.83 15.45
N VAL A 230 2.01 -5.01 16.70
CA VAL A 230 2.38 -6.18 17.52
C VAL A 230 1.82 -7.46 16.90
N VAL A 231 0.55 -7.47 16.51
CA VAL A 231 -0.08 -8.61 15.82
C VAL A 231 0.64 -8.91 14.52
N THR A 232 0.89 -7.90 13.69
CA THR A 232 1.67 -7.99 12.44
C THR A 232 3.04 -8.62 12.70
N ARG A 233 3.77 -8.17 13.72
CA ARG A 233 5.10 -8.69 14.06
C ARG A 233 5.09 -10.17 14.43
N VAL A 234 4.08 -10.60 15.18
CA VAL A 234 3.92 -12.01 15.61
C VAL A 234 3.48 -12.87 14.43
N VAL A 235 2.43 -12.47 13.71
CA VAL A 235 1.86 -13.20 12.58
C VAL A 235 2.90 -13.40 11.48
N TYR A 236 3.49 -12.31 10.97
CA TYR A 236 4.47 -12.44 9.88
C TYR A 236 5.80 -12.99 10.38
N GLY A 237 6.14 -12.80 11.65
CA GLY A 237 7.28 -13.48 12.28
C GLY A 237 7.16 -15.00 12.20
N TYR A 238 5.95 -15.53 12.42
CA TYR A 238 5.66 -16.96 12.26
C TYR A 238 5.58 -17.37 10.79
N LEU A 239 4.82 -16.64 9.96
CA LEU A 239 4.62 -16.99 8.55
C LEU A 239 5.94 -17.05 7.77
N VAL A 240 6.80 -16.05 7.94
CA VAL A 240 8.10 -15.99 7.24
C VAL A 240 9.01 -17.16 7.66
N ALA A 241 8.96 -17.58 8.93
CA ALA A 241 9.81 -18.66 9.43
C ALA A 241 9.33 -20.07 9.03
N PHE A 242 8.01 -20.30 8.99
CA PHE A 242 7.47 -21.67 8.90
C PHE A 242 6.63 -21.95 7.64
N ALA A 243 6.04 -20.92 7.03
CA ALA A 243 4.95 -21.12 6.08
C ALA A 243 5.19 -20.46 4.71
N GLU A 244 6.15 -19.54 4.63
CA GLU A 244 6.56 -18.87 3.40
C GLU A 244 7.80 -19.49 2.77
N VAL A 245 7.84 -19.44 1.44
CA VAL A 245 8.98 -19.90 0.66
C VAL A 245 9.81 -18.67 0.29
N SER A 246 11.13 -18.76 0.45
CA SER A 246 12.05 -17.68 0.11
C SER A 246 11.89 -17.26 -1.34
N GLY A 247 11.55 -15.99 -1.54
CA GLY A 247 11.48 -15.38 -2.85
C GLY A 247 12.83 -14.89 -3.36
N PRO A 248 12.87 -14.40 -4.61
CA PRO A 248 14.01 -13.65 -5.13
C PRO A 248 14.32 -12.43 -4.26
N ASP A 249 15.60 -12.25 -3.93
CA ASP A 249 16.07 -11.13 -3.13
C ASP A 249 16.25 -9.87 -3.99
N LEU A 250 15.74 -8.75 -3.48
CA LEU A 250 15.85 -7.41 -4.08
C LEU A 250 16.78 -6.49 -3.26
N GLY A 251 17.48 -6.99 -2.25
CA GLY A 251 18.47 -6.21 -1.50
C GLY A 251 17.87 -5.12 -0.62
N GLY A 252 16.65 -5.32 -0.11
CA GLY A 252 16.02 -4.40 0.85
C GLY A 252 15.36 -3.16 0.23
N VAL A 253 15.13 -3.12 -1.08
CA VAL A 253 14.48 -1.96 -1.74
C VAL A 253 13.08 -1.64 -1.18
N PHE A 254 12.34 -2.64 -0.71
CA PHE A 254 11.05 -2.42 -0.04
C PHE A 254 11.18 -1.54 1.20
N TRP A 255 12.21 -1.77 2.04
CA TRP A 255 12.45 -0.99 3.25
C TRP A 255 12.62 0.50 2.94
N VAL A 256 13.46 0.81 1.95
CA VAL A 256 13.71 2.19 1.52
C VAL A 256 12.42 2.85 1.00
N THR A 257 11.57 2.08 0.34
CA THR A 257 10.28 2.54 -0.17
C THR A 257 9.32 2.85 0.97
N GLN A 258 9.23 1.98 1.98
CA GLN A 258 8.41 2.21 3.16
C GLN A 258 8.87 3.45 3.94
N LEU A 259 10.18 3.69 4.04
CA LEU A 259 10.69 4.93 4.63
C LEU A 259 10.22 6.18 3.88
N ARG A 260 10.24 6.17 2.55
CA ARG A 260 9.71 7.29 1.72
C ARG A 260 8.20 7.47 1.91
N GLN A 261 7.47 6.36 2.01
CA GLN A 261 6.02 6.38 2.26
C GLN A 261 5.69 6.97 3.64
N LEU A 262 6.46 6.61 4.67
CA LEU A 262 6.35 7.20 6.00
C LEU A 262 6.66 8.71 6.00
N GLN A 263 7.65 9.14 5.22
CA GLN A 263 7.94 10.56 5.05
C GLN A 263 6.75 11.33 4.44
N LEU A 264 6.01 10.71 3.51
CA LEU A 264 4.78 11.31 2.99
C LEU A 264 3.70 11.43 4.08
N GLY A 265 3.53 10.40 4.91
CA GLY A 265 2.64 10.45 6.07
C GLY A 265 3.02 11.57 7.05
N LEU A 266 4.31 11.71 7.34
CA LEU A 266 4.83 12.76 8.21
C LEU A 266 4.65 14.18 7.61
N ALA A 267 4.88 14.34 6.31
CA ALA A 267 4.61 15.59 5.61
C ALA A 267 3.13 15.97 5.68
N THR A 268 2.25 14.96 5.57
CA THR A 268 0.79 15.15 5.67
C THR A 268 0.36 15.52 7.08
N TYR A 269 0.96 14.90 8.10
CA TYR A 269 0.78 15.28 9.50
C TYR A 269 1.17 16.75 9.74
N VAL A 270 2.32 17.19 9.25
CA VAL A 270 2.75 18.60 9.42
C VAL A 270 1.84 19.57 8.67
N LEU A 271 1.41 19.23 7.46
CA LEU A 271 0.44 20.03 6.71
C LEU A 271 -0.87 20.18 7.48
N LEU A 272 -1.32 19.11 8.13
CA LEU A 272 -2.52 19.09 8.96
C LEU A 272 -2.38 19.95 10.21
N GLU A 273 -1.26 19.85 10.93
CA GLU A 273 -0.99 20.68 12.11
C GLU A 273 -1.00 22.18 11.76
N ILE A 274 -0.46 22.55 10.60
CA ILE A 274 -0.57 23.93 10.08
C ILE A 274 -2.05 24.32 9.93
N GLY A 275 -2.87 23.45 9.36
CA GLY A 275 -4.30 23.67 9.17
C GLY A 275 -5.07 23.82 10.48
N ILE A 276 -4.79 22.96 11.47
CA ILE A 276 -5.43 22.99 12.79
C ILE A 276 -5.08 24.28 13.52
N LEU A 277 -3.80 24.64 13.57
CA LEU A 277 -3.36 25.85 14.26
C LEU A 277 -3.81 27.14 13.56
N ALA A 278 -3.87 27.14 12.22
CA ALA A 278 -4.39 28.27 11.46
C ALA A 278 -5.90 28.48 11.69
N ALA A 279 -6.67 27.41 11.88
CA ALA A 279 -8.11 27.49 12.14
C ALA A 279 -8.44 27.76 13.62
N GLY A 280 -7.62 27.25 14.55
CA GLY A 280 -7.92 27.27 15.99
C GLY A 280 -7.38 28.47 16.77
N CYS A 281 -6.44 29.24 16.23
CA CYS A 281 -5.82 30.35 16.95
C CYS A 281 -6.28 31.73 16.45
N GLU A 282 -6.59 32.63 17.39
CA GLU A 282 -6.89 34.05 17.08
C GLU A 282 -5.68 34.79 16.51
N SER A 283 -4.46 34.34 16.84
CA SER A 283 -3.22 34.92 16.32
C SER A 283 -2.91 34.41 14.92
N LYS A 284 -2.81 35.35 13.97
CA LYS A 284 -2.43 35.10 12.56
C LYS A 284 -1.07 34.44 12.37
N PHE A 285 -0.24 34.36 13.41
CA PHE A 285 1.11 33.79 13.37
C PHE A 285 1.22 32.38 13.96
N ALA A 286 0.12 31.75 14.38
CA ALA A 286 0.17 30.42 14.99
C ALA A 286 0.84 29.36 14.08
N TRP A 287 0.65 29.46 12.76
CA TRP A 287 1.29 28.58 11.77
C TRP A 287 2.83 28.68 11.74
N VAL A 288 3.41 29.80 12.20
CA VAL A 288 4.88 30.02 12.23
C VAL A 288 5.55 29.02 13.18
N SER A 289 4.84 28.56 14.21
CA SER A 289 5.35 27.55 15.15
C SER A 289 5.68 26.21 14.49
N VAL A 290 5.08 25.91 13.33
CA VAL A 290 5.27 24.65 12.60
C VAL A 290 6.39 24.72 11.56
N LEU A 291 6.85 25.92 11.20
CA LEU A 291 7.92 26.12 10.22
C LEU A 291 9.23 25.35 10.55
N PRO A 292 9.71 25.29 11.81
CA PRO A 292 10.88 24.50 12.15
C PRO A 292 10.69 23.01 11.85
N ALA A 293 9.50 22.46 12.14
CA ALA A 293 9.19 21.06 11.86
C ALA A 293 9.15 20.78 10.35
N MET A 294 8.56 21.69 9.56
CA MET A 294 8.56 21.60 8.10
C MET A 294 9.98 21.62 7.52
N PHE A 295 10.84 22.52 8.03
CA PHE A 295 12.25 22.59 7.61
C PHE A 295 13.01 21.29 7.92
N LEU A 296 12.83 20.73 9.13
CA LEU A 296 13.46 19.47 9.52
C LEU A 296 13.03 18.30 8.63
N ILE A 297 11.74 18.22 8.27
CA ILE A 297 11.26 17.16 7.37
C ILE A 297 11.90 17.29 5.99
N LEU A 298 11.97 18.49 5.43
CA LEU A 298 12.62 18.72 4.14
C LEU A 298 14.12 18.36 4.18
N HIS A 299 14.80 18.70 5.28
CA HIS A 299 16.20 18.35 5.49
C HIS A 299 16.39 16.82 5.58
N VAL A 300 15.58 16.13 6.39
CA VAL A 300 15.63 14.66 6.52
C VAL A 300 15.26 13.97 5.21
N PHE A 301 14.30 14.50 4.47
CA PHE A 301 13.93 14.01 3.15
C PHE A 301 15.10 14.13 2.18
N TYR A 302 15.76 15.30 2.14
CA TYR A 302 16.95 15.52 1.34
C TYR A 302 18.08 14.56 1.69
N ASP A 303 18.35 14.39 2.99
CA ASP A 303 19.39 13.49 3.49
C ASP A 303 19.10 12.03 3.14
N LEU A 304 17.85 11.56 3.29
CA LEU A 304 17.45 10.20 2.93
C LEU A 304 17.71 9.92 1.45
N HIS A 305 17.47 10.89 0.58
CA HIS A 305 17.60 10.74 -0.87
C HIS A 305 19.04 10.91 -1.38
N LYS A 306 19.86 11.74 -0.73
CA LYS A 306 21.19 12.07 -1.23
C LYS A 306 22.36 11.47 -0.45
N ARG A 307 22.26 11.32 0.88
CA ARG A 307 23.40 10.88 1.69
C ARG A 307 23.58 9.37 1.72
N TYR A 308 22.49 8.63 1.59
CA TYR A 308 22.52 7.18 1.75
C TYR A 308 22.59 6.44 0.41
N LEU A 309 23.52 5.49 0.34
CA LEU A 309 23.76 4.63 -0.82
C LEU A 309 22.81 3.43 -0.79
N TRP A 310 21.55 3.64 -1.19
CA TRP A 310 20.55 2.58 -1.23
C TRP A 310 20.48 1.85 -2.58
N VAL A 311 20.82 2.54 -3.67
CA VAL A 311 20.57 2.08 -5.05
C VAL A 311 21.84 1.54 -5.71
N VAL A 312 23.01 2.04 -5.30
CA VAL A 312 24.28 1.76 -5.95
C VAL A 312 25.19 1.01 -4.98
N LEU A 313 25.69 -0.14 -5.41
CA LEU A 313 26.75 -0.85 -4.70
C LEU A 313 28.09 -0.14 -4.96
N PRO A 314 28.81 0.28 -3.91
CA PRO A 314 30.11 0.91 -4.07
C PRO A 314 31.11 -0.09 -4.66
N PHE A 315 31.85 0.35 -5.68
CA PHE A 315 32.76 -0.49 -6.45
C PHE A 315 33.77 -1.22 -5.57
N ASP A 316 34.32 -0.54 -4.56
CA ASP A 316 35.32 -1.07 -3.63
C ASP A 316 34.86 -2.34 -2.89
N LYS A 317 33.55 -2.50 -2.66
CA LYS A 317 32.97 -3.69 -2.02
C LYS A 317 32.68 -4.84 -2.99
N THR A 318 32.56 -4.54 -4.28
CA THR A 318 32.17 -5.53 -5.31
C THR A 318 33.36 -6.28 -5.91
N VAL A 319 34.56 -5.68 -5.90
CA VAL A 319 35.77 -6.27 -6.50
C VAL A 319 36.25 -7.52 -5.76
N SER A 320 36.00 -7.62 -4.45
CA SER A 320 36.42 -8.76 -3.63
C SER A 320 35.61 -10.05 -3.86
N GLU A 321 34.45 -9.99 -4.52
CA GLU A 321 33.50 -11.11 -4.61
C GLU A 321 33.35 -11.73 -6.01
N ILE A 322 34.19 -11.35 -6.97
CA ILE A 322 34.05 -11.81 -8.37
C ILE A 322 34.42 -13.30 -8.49
N THR A 323 33.42 -14.17 -8.34
CA THR A 323 33.46 -15.58 -8.75
C THR A 323 32.78 -15.70 -10.11
N SER A 324 33.57 -15.95 -11.16
CA SER A 324 33.06 -16.07 -12.53
C SER A 324 32.37 -17.43 -12.70
N ASP A 325 31.04 -17.43 -12.72
CA ASP A 325 30.23 -18.63 -12.94
C ASP A 325 29.42 -18.49 -14.23
N ARG A 326 30.03 -18.91 -15.36
CA ARG A 326 29.52 -18.64 -16.72
C ARG A 326 28.21 -19.36 -17.07
N GLN A 327 27.77 -20.34 -16.28
CA GLN A 327 26.61 -21.18 -16.62
C GLN A 327 25.27 -20.71 -16.00
N ARG A 328 25.26 -19.67 -15.14
CA ARG A 328 24.06 -19.30 -14.34
C ARG A 328 22.86 -18.76 -15.12
N TYR A 329 23.03 -18.29 -16.36
CA TYR A 329 21.97 -17.59 -17.11
C TYR A 329 21.43 -18.34 -18.34
N LEU A 330 21.72 -19.64 -18.48
CA LEU A 330 21.14 -20.49 -19.53
C LEU A 330 19.61 -20.46 -19.49
N GLN A 331 18.97 -20.54 -20.67
CA GLN A 331 17.51 -20.63 -20.74
C GLN A 331 17.03 -21.97 -20.20
N PRO A 332 15.94 -22.01 -19.41
CA PRO A 332 15.40 -23.27 -18.90
C PRO A 332 14.84 -24.16 -20.02
N GLN A 333 14.73 -23.64 -21.25
CA GLN A 333 14.41 -24.40 -22.46
C GLN A 333 15.64 -25.06 -23.11
N LEU A 334 16.84 -24.66 -22.69
CA LEU A 334 18.14 -25.16 -23.16
C LEU A 334 18.81 -26.10 -22.13
N LEU A 335 18.16 -26.29 -20.97
CA LEU A 335 18.49 -27.25 -19.91
C LEU A 335 17.46 -28.37 -19.96
#